data_AF-A0A7W8ZNB3-F1
#
_entry.id   AF-A0A7W8ZNB3-F1
#
_cell.length_a   1.000
_cell.length_b   1.000
_cell.length_c   1.000
_cell.angle_alpha   90.00
_cell.angle_beta   90.00
_cell.angle_gamma   90.00
#
_symmetry.space_group_name_H-M   'P 1'
#
loop_
_entity.id
_entity.type
_entity.pdbx_description
1 polymer ?
#
loop_
_entity_poly.entity_id
_entity_poly.type
_entity_poly.pdbx_seq_one_letter_code
_entity_poly.pdbx_strand_id
1 'polypeptide(L)'
;MDPEKSVYSYFSDTMLLKYLKQGDRGAFDEIFNRYWKKLYNNAYKRLKDKDLVESIVQEVYFNLWKEKESQKIHKLLPYLLSSLRSNVLKLYREGKAGPFFERGLKYIMLASIHNGVN
;
A
#
# COMPACT_ATOMS: atom_id res chain seq x y z
N MET A 1 11.16 -20.39 -22.40
CA MET A 1 11.13 -19.39 -21.31
C MET A 1 11.06 -18.04 -21.99
N ASP A 2 10.13 -17.17 -21.61
CA ASP A 2 10.20 -15.76 -22.03
C ASP A 2 11.48 -15.17 -21.42
N PRO A 3 12.44 -14.68 -22.22
CA PRO A 3 13.75 -14.26 -21.71
C PRO A 3 13.69 -13.04 -20.77
N GLU A 4 12.57 -12.32 -20.72
CA GLU A 4 12.37 -11.16 -19.84
C GLU A 4 11.75 -11.49 -18.48
N LYS A 5 11.19 -12.69 -18.29
CA LYS A 5 10.48 -13.02 -17.05
C LYS A 5 11.37 -13.77 -16.07
N SER A 6 11.49 -13.19 -14.87
CA SER A 6 12.14 -13.82 -13.73
C SER A 6 11.48 -15.17 -13.38
N VAL A 7 12.27 -16.14 -12.91
CA VAL A 7 11.78 -17.48 -12.51
C VAL A 7 10.66 -17.41 -11.47
N TYR A 8 10.69 -16.40 -10.60
CA TYR A 8 9.67 -16.17 -9.57
C TYR A 8 8.29 -15.87 -10.16
N SER A 9 8.19 -15.37 -11.40
CA SER A 9 6.90 -15.12 -12.06
C SER A 9 6.05 -16.38 -12.25
N TYR A 10 6.68 -17.56 -12.24
CA TYR A 10 6.01 -18.86 -12.33
C TYR A 10 5.68 -19.47 -10.96
N PHE A 11 6.17 -18.88 -9.86
CA PHE A 11 5.94 -19.41 -8.51
C PHE A 11 4.53 -19.08 -8.02
N SER A 12 3.93 -19.99 -7.28
CA SER A 12 2.69 -19.71 -6.56
C SER A 12 2.95 -18.78 -5.37
N ASP A 13 1.90 -18.15 -4.85
CA ASP A 13 2.01 -17.27 -3.66
C ASP A 13 2.63 -18.01 -2.46
N THR A 14 2.33 -19.29 -2.30
CA THR A 14 2.90 -20.14 -1.25
C THR A 14 4.41 -20.32 -1.45
N MET A 15 4.86 -20.54 -2.69
CA MET A 15 6.28 -20.66 -3.01
C MET A 15 6.99 -19.31 -2.80
N LEU A 16 6.43 -18.21 -3.30
CA LEU A 16 6.97 -16.87 -3.08
C LEU A 16 7.11 -16.55 -1.60
N LEU A 17 6.10 -16.87 -0.79
CA LEU A 17 6.15 -16.69 0.67
C LEU A 17 7.23 -17.55 1.32
N LYS A 18 7.42 -18.79 0.86
CA LYS A 18 8.50 -19.67 1.33
C LYS A 18 9.88 -19.08 1.05
N TYR A 19 10.11 -18.55 -0.14
CA TYR A 19 11.38 -17.92 -0.51
C TYR A 19 11.59 -16.57 0.20
N LEU A 20 10.54 -15.75 0.31
CA LEU A 20 10.56 -14.52 1.08
C LEU A 20 10.99 -14.77 2.54
N LYS A 21 10.47 -15.83 3.17
CA LYS A 21 10.86 -16.24 4.55
C LYS A 21 12.34 -16.57 4.69
N GLN A 22 13.03 -16.92 3.61
CA GLN A 22 14.47 -17.19 3.57
C GLN A 22 15.28 -15.93 3.23
N GLY A 23 14.65 -14.77 3.10
CA GLY A 23 15.32 -13.51 2.75
C GLY A 23 15.61 -13.37 1.25
N ASP A 24 14.93 -14.13 0.40
CA ASP A 24 15.08 -14.05 -1.04
C ASP A 24 14.47 -12.74 -1.60
N ARG A 25 15.34 -11.90 -2.20
CA ARG A 25 14.93 -10.61 -2.78
C ARG A 25 14.11 -10.78 -4.06
N GLY A 26 14.41 -11.77 -4.89
CA GLY A 26 13.66 -12.00 -6.14
C GLY A 26 12.21 -12.41 -5.85
N ALA A 27 11.98 -13.18 -4.78
CA ALA A 27 10.63 -13.46 -4.32
C ALA A 27 9.91 -12.19 -3.83
N PHE A 28 10.60 -11.31 -3.11
CA PHE A 28 10.03 -10.02 -2.67
C PHE A 28 9.65 -9.12 -3.85
N ASP A 29 10.54 -8.99 -4.84
CA ASP A 29 10.31 -8.18 -6.04
C ASP A 29 9.10 -8.70 -6.84
N GLU A 30 8.96 -10.02 -6.96
CA GLU A 30 7.80 -10.62 -7.62
C GLU A 30 6.50 -10.35 -6.84
N ILE A 31 6.52 -10.43 -5.50
CA ILE A 31 5.36 -10.07 -4.66
C ILE A 31 5.02 -8.58 -4.85
N PHE A 32 6.03 -7.71 -4.96
CA PHE A 32 5.81 -6.31 -5.29
C PHE A 32 5.09 -6.18 -6.64
N ASN A 33 5.68 -6.73 -7.70
CA ASN A 33 5.16 -6.70 -9.06
C ASN A 33 3.70 -7.18 -9.17
N ARG A 34 3.34 -8.24 -8.45
CA ARG A 34 1.98 -8.80 -8.45
C ARG A 34 0.93 -7.91 -7.79
N TYR A 35 1.26 -7.24 -6.68
CA TYR A 35 0.23 -6.64 -5.81
C TYR A 35 0.28 -5.12 -5.70
N TRP A 36 1.37 -4.45 -6.10
CA TRP A 36 1.54 -3.02 -5.86
C TRP A 36 0.35 -2.20 -6.39
N LYS A 37 -0.08 -2.47 -7.63
CA LYS A 37 -1.20 -1.76 -8.28
C LYS A 37 -2.52 -1.99 -7.54
N LYS A 38 -2.74 -3.20 -7.01
CA LYS A 38 -3.94 -3.53 -6.24
C LYS A 38 -3.95 -2.79 -4.89
N LEU A 39 -2.81 -2.76 -4.20
CA LEU A 39 -2.66 -2.03 -2.92
C LEU A 39 -2.81 -0.52 -3.13
N TYR A 40 -2.12 0.03 -4.13
CA TYR A 40 -2.21 1.43 -4.52
C TYR A 40 -3.66 1.85 -4.76
N ASN A 41 -4.38 1.12 -5.62
CA ASN A 41 -5.78 1.41 -5.92
C ASN A 41 -6.68 1.30 -4.68
N ASN A 42 -6.40 0.37 -3.77
CA ASN A 42 -7.17 0.21 -2.55
C ASN A 42 -6.94 1.37 -1.56
N ALA A 43 -5.69 1.82 -1.42
CA ALA A 43 -5.34 2.97 -0.59
C ALA A 43 -5.88 4.28 -1.19
N TYR A 44 -5.75 4.47 -2.51
CA TYR A 44 -6.20 5.68 -3.20
C TYR A 44 -7.71 5.88 -3.10
N LYS A 45 -8.50 4.80 -3.10
CA LYS A 45 -9.94 4.87 -2.83
C LYS A 45 -10.28 5.50 -1.47
N ARG A 46 -9.37 5.44 -0.49
CA ARG A 46 -9.56 5.93 0.89
C ARG A 46 -8.91 7.30 1.11
N LEU A 47 -7.67 7.45 0.65
CA LEU A 47 -6.83 8.61 0.96
C LEU A 47 -6.97 9.75 -0.05
N LYS A 48 -7.25 9.43 -1.33
CA LYS A 48 -7.37 10.40 -2.45
C LYS A 48 -6.16 11.34 -2.59
N ASP A 49 -5.01 10.86 -2.16
CA ASP A 49 -3.76 11.60 -2.03
C ASP A 49 -2.63 10.67 -2.47
N LYS A 50 -1.89 11.05 -3.51
CA LYS A 50 -0.89 10.16 -4.12
C LYS A 50 0.29 9.93 -3.17
N ASP A 51 0.79 10.99 -2.52
CA ASP A 51 1.96 10.93 -1.65
C ASP A 51 1.68 10.07 -0.41
N LEU A 52 0.49 10.21 0.18
CA LEU A 52 0.07 9.35 1.29
C LEU A 52 -0.12 7.90 0.83
N VAL A 53 -0.63 7.67 -0.38
CA VAL A 53 -0.79 6.31 -0.91
C VAL A 53 0.54 5.65 -1.15
N GLU A 54 1.50 6.34 -1.78
CA GLU A 54 2.84 5.82 -2.04
C GLU A 54 3.54 5.50 -0.72
N SER A 55 3.51 6.42 0.25
CA SER A 55 4.07 6.21 1.58
C SER A 55 3.49 4.98 2.27
N ILE A 56 2.18 4.76 2.17
CA ILE A 56 1.51 3.61 2.80
C ILE A 56 1.84 2.30 2.09
N VAL A 57 1.90 2.30 0.75
CA VAL A 57 2.30 1.13 -0.01
C VAL A 57 3.76 0.76 0.34
N GLN A 58 4.66 1.73 0.40
CA GLN A 58 6.05 1.51 0.85
C GLN A 58 6.11 0.92 2.25
N GLU A 59 5.36 1.47 3.21
CA GLU A 59 5.29 0.95 4.59
C GLU A 59 4.77 -0.49 4.65
N VAL A 60 3.78 -0.86 3.81
CA VAL A 60 3.29 -2.24 3.74
C VAL A 60 4.40 -3.21 3.30
N TYR A 61 5.16 -2.84 2.27
CA TYR A 61 6.26 -3.67 1.77
C TYR A 61 7.45 -3.70 2.73
N PHE A 62 7.75 -2.58 3.40
CA PHE A 62 8.74 -2.53 4.48
C PHE A 62 8.36 -3.49 5.62
N ASN A 63 7.10 -3.46 6.06
CA ASN A 63 6.61 -4.36 7.10
C ASN A 63 6.62 -5.82 6.65
N LEU A 64 6.27 -6.11 5.39
CA LEU A 64 6.40 -7.45 4.82
C LEU A 64 7.83 -7.99 4.93
N TRP A 65 8.83 -7.17 4.55
CA TRP A 65 10.22 -7.58 4.59
C TRP A 65 10.74 -7.71 6.04
N LYS A 66 10.41 -6.75 6.89
CA LYS A 66 10.80 -6.73 8.30
C LYS A 66 10.22 -7.93 9.06
N GLU A 67 8.97 -8.28 8.79
CA GLU A 67 8.24 -9.36 9.45
C GLU A 67 8.27 -10.68 8.65
N LYS A 68 9.14 -10.81 7.63
CA LYS A 68 9.13 -11.96 6.71
C LYS A 68 9.18 -13.32 7.40
N GLU A 69 9.92 -13.42 8.51
CA GLU A 69 10.06 -14.66 9.31
C GLU A 69 8.89 -14.90 10.29
N SER A 70 7.96 -13.95 10.41
CA SER A 70 6.80 -14.05 11.28
C SER A 70 5.88 -15.20 10.88
N GLN A 71 5.50 -16.01 11.86
CA GLN A 71 4.52 -17.08 11.67
C GLN A 71 3.13 -16.54 11.29
N LYS A 72 2.85 -15.24 11.51
CA LYS A 72 1.57 -14.61 11.20
C LYS A 72 1.30 -14.49 9.68
N ILE A 73 2.33 -14.58 8.84
CA ILE A 73 2.19 -14.49 7.39
C ILE A 73 1.89 -15.89 6.83
N HIS A 74 0.61 -16.20 6.66
CA HIS A 74 0.13 -17.45 6.07
C HIS A 74 -0.26 -17.32 4.59
N LYS A 75 -0.79 -16.16 4.18
CA LYS A 75 -1.20 -15.85 2.81
C LYS A 75 -0.83 -14.41 2.47
N LEU A 76 -0.24 -14.19 1.30
CA LEU A 76 0.30 -12.89 0.89
C LEU A 76 -0.78 -11.81 0.79
N LEU A 77 -1.77 -11.99 -0.08
CA LEU A 77 -2.79 -10.95 -0.31
C LEU A 77 -3.57 -10.56 0.98
N PRO A 78 -4.05 -11.49 1.82
CA PRO A 78 -4.68 -11.15 3.09
C PRO A 78 -3.76 -10.36 4.03
N TYR A 79 -2.49 -10.76 4.17
CA TYR A 79 -1.53 -10.02 4.99
C TYR A 79 -1.32 -8.60 4.47
N LEU A 80 -1.08 -8.45 3.16
CA LEU A 80 -0.84 -7.16 2.52
C LEU A 80 -2.03 -6.20 2.69
N LEU A 81 -3.26 -6.68 2.49
CA LEU A 81 -4.46 -5.86 2.66
C LEU A 81 -4.73 -5.52 4.14
N SER A 82 -4.38 -6.40 5.08
CA SER A 82 -4.49 -6.12 6.51
C SER A 82 -3.46 -5.09 6.95
N SER A 83 -2.21 -5.24 6.54
CA SER A 83 -1.13 -4.26 6.78
C SER A 83 -1.51 -2.88 6.21
N LEU A 84 -2.04 -2.85 4.98
CA LEU A 84 -2.55 -1.63 4.35
C LEU A 84 -3.63 -0.94 5.20
N ARG A 85 -4.63 -1.68 5.66
CA ARG A 85 -5.71 -1.14 6.49
C ARG A 85 -5.17 -0.59 7.82
N SER A 86 -4.28 -1.33 8.48
CA SER A 86 -3.66 -0.90 9.73
C SER A 86 -2.89 0.42 9.57
N ASN A 87 -2.12 0.55 8.49
CA ASN A 87 -1.37 1.77 8.18
C ASN A 87 -2.28 2.95 7.83
N VAL A 88 -3.34 2.72 7.05
CA VAL A 88 -4.35 3.77 6.75
C VAL A 88 -5.02 4.25 8.05
N LEU A 89 -5.44 3.34 8.92
CA LEU A 89 -6.03 3.69 10.21
C LEU A 89 -5.05 4.45 11.10
N LYS A 90 -3.76 4.12 11.06
CA LYS A 90 -2.71 4.86 11.75
C LYS A 90 -2.62 6.30 11.25
N LEU A 91 -2.64 6.54 9.94
CA LEU A 91 -2.64 7.92 9.40
C LEU A 91 -3.84 8.74 9.87
N TYR A 92 -5.04 8.15 9.89
CA TYR A 92 -6.22 8.83 10.40
C TYR A 92 -6.10 9.17 11.88
N ARG A 93 -5.62 8.24 12.71
CA ARG A 93 -5.37 8.51 14.15
C ARG A 93 -4.34 9.61 14.39
N GLU A 94 -3.34 9.72 13.52
CA GLU A 94 -2.29 10.73 13.60
C GLU A 94 -2.71 12.08 12.98
N GLY A 95 -3.93 12.21 12.45
CA GLY A 95 -4.40 13.44 11.78
C GLY A 95 -3.69 13.73 10.44
N LYS A 96 -2.85 12.82 9.95
CA LYS A 96 -2.11 12.95 8.69
C LYS A 96 -2.98 12.65 7.46
N ALA A 97 -4.12 12.02 7.67
CA ALA A 97 -5.16 11.85 6.66
C ALA A 97 -6.46 12.47 7.18
N GLY A 98 -6.96 13.52 6.51
CA GLY A 98 -8.29 14.06 6.77
C GLY A 98 -9.38 13.27 6.02
N PRO A 99 -10.64 13.27 6.49
CA PRO A 99 -11.78 12.80 5.70
C PRO A 99 -11.80 13.51 4.35
N PHE A 100 -12.01 12.78 3.25
CA PHE A 100 -12.09 13.38 1.92
C PHE A 100 -13.07 14.56 1.86
N PHE A 101 -14.19 14.46 2.59
CA PHE A 101 -15.20 15.50 2.68
C PHE A 101 -14.68 16.82 3.27
N GLU A 102 -13.77 16.78 4.25
CA GLU A 102 -13.20 17.99 4.85
C GLU A 102 -12.27 18.74 3.89
N ARG A 103 -11.54 18.05 3.00
CA ARG A 103 -10.67 18.73 2.03
C ARG A 103 -11.47 19.46 0.94
N GLY A 104 -12.55 18.83 0.47
CA GLY A 104 -13.48 19.44 -0.48
C GLY A 104 -14.19 20.67 0.12
N LEU A 105 -14.69 20.55 1.36
CA LEU A 105 -15.31 21.66 2.07
C LEU A 105 -14.32 22.79 2.37
N LYS A 106 -13.08 22.49 2.77
CA LYS A 106 -12.04 23.49 3.02
C LYS A 106 -11.71 24.28 1.74
N TYR A 107 -11.64 23.61 0.58
CA TYR A 107 -11.45 24.27 -0.71
C TYR A 107 -12.64 25.16 -1.09
N ILE A 108 -13.87 24.67 -0.93
CA ILE A 108 -15.09 25.47 -1.17
C ILE A 108 -15.14 26.68 -0.23
N MET A 109 -14.87 26.50 1.06
CA MET A 109 -14.86 27.57 2.06
C MET A 109 -13.78 28.62 1.77
N LEU A 110 -12.58 28.21 1.34
CA LEU A 110 -11.51 29.12 0.91
C LEU A 110 -11.87 29.87 -0.39
N ALA A 111 -12.49 29.20 -1.35
CA ALA A 111 -12.94 29.81 -2.60
C ALA A 111 -14.08 30.81 -2.39
N SER A 112 -14.96 30.57 -1.41
CA SER A 112 -16.02 31.52 -1.02
C SER A 112 -15.48 32.77 -0.32
N ILE A 113 -14.34 32.69 0.37
CA ILE A 113 -13.71 33.84 1.03
C ILE A 113 -13.07 34.79 0.01
N HIS A 114 -12.51 34.28 -1.08
CA HIS A 114 -11.89 35.13 -2.13
C HIS A 114 -12.90 35.76 -3.09
N ASN A 115 -14.06 35.14 -3.33
CA ASN A 115 -15.10 35.68 -4.22
C ASN A 115 -16.02 36.71 -3.55
N GLY A 116 -15.84 36.99 -2.25
CA GLY A 116 -16.61 38.00 -1.49
C GLY A 116 -15.95 39.38 -1.41
N VAL A 117 -14.87 39.61 -2.17
CA VAL A 117 -14.19 40.92 -2.24
C VAL A 117 -14.23 41.41 -3.69
N ASN A 118 -15.38 41.94 -4.09
CA ASN A 118 -15.56 42.97 -5.12
C ASN A 118 -16.97 43.54 -5.05
#